data_AF-A0A624WGQ9-F1
#
_entry.id   AF-A0A624WGQ9-F1
#
_cell.length_a   1.000
_cell.length_b   1.000
_cell.length_c   1.000
_cell.angle_alpha   90.00
_cell.angle_beta   90.00
_cell.angle_gamma   90.00
#
_symmetry.space_group_name_H-M   'P 1'
#
loop_
_entity.id
_entity.type
_entity.pdbx_description
1 polymer ?
#
loop_
_entity_poly.entity_id
_entity_poly.type
_entity_poly.pdbx_seq_one_letter_code
_entity_poly.pdbx_strand_id
1 'polypeptide(L)'
;MAEEHRLVNSYINDYQYGRLNFARSMECLQKHYQILSKSRAQLQMGSVKLYAIAERERGRHSSLTIVLKQVRFVSGAMQVIGGFGLCKTTLSAACKTYGVPLMVQGSENVWENGYYLLYHQEPGKMPLRYAYRQAAKLMGGDEKDGDIAFSTGDLILSFGSASTLTLRSDSWKLFHYIREDYIRNWRTLGVAGGMSELIGDAVSGFTIYHLLGGESTNWAELRE
;
A
#
# COMPACT_ATOMS: atom_id res chain seq x y z
N MET A 1 -9.25 -37.93 -22.73
CA MET A 1 -10.21 -38.96 -22.25
C MET A 1 -10.61 -39.97 -23.32
N ALA A 2 -11.11 -39.57 -24.50
CA ALA A 2 -11.50 -40.54 -25.55
C ALA A 2 -10.33 -41.40 -26.09
N GLU A 3 -9.13 -40.81 -26.16
CA GLU A 3 -7.91 -41.48 -26.65
C GLU A 3 -7.34 -42.49 -25.62
N GLU A 4 -7.43 -42.18 -24.33
CA GLU A 4 -7.02 -43.08 -23.23
C GLU A 4 -7.87 -44.35 -23.18
N HIS A 5 -9.20 -44.21 -23.33
CA HIS A 5 -10.12 -45.34 -23.39
C HIS A 5 -9.83 -46.24 -24.60
N ARG A 6 -9.42 -45.65 -25.74
CA ARG A 6 -9.00 -46.40 -26.93
C ARG A 6 -7.74 -47.22 -26.68
N LEU A 7 -6.74 -46.65 -26.01
CA LEU A 7 -5.49 -47.32 -25.65
C LEU A 7 -5.72 -48.48 -24.68
N VAL A 8 -6.51 -48.28 -23.63
CA VAL A 8 -6.86 -49.34 -22.67
C VAL A 8 -7.59 -50.48 -23.36
N ASN A 9 -8.57 -50.17 -24.22
CA ASN A 9 -9.30 -51.18 -24.98
C ASN A 9 -8.40 -51.93 -25.97
N SER A 10 -7.39 -51.27 -26.55
CA SER A 10 -6.40 -51.93 -27.41
C SER A 10 -5.59 -52.96 -26.65
N TYR A 11 -5.05 -52.61 -25.47
CA TYR A 11 -4.26 -53.54 -24.66
C TYR A 11 -5.08 -54.71 -24.11
N ILE A 12 -6.36 -54.49 -23.77
CA ILE A 12 -7.29 -55.55 -23.35
C ILE A 12 -7.58 -56.49 -24.52
N ASN A 13 -7.84 -55.96 -25.72
CA ASN A 13 -8.08 -56.77 -26.91
C ASN A 13 -6.84 -57.59 -27.29
N ASP A 14 -5.64 -56.99 -27.29
CA ASP A 14 -4.41 -57.72 -27.63
C ASP A 14 -4.07 -58.84 -26.63
N TYR A 15 -4.46 -58.68 -25.36
CA TYR A 15 -4.40 -59.76 -24.36
C TYR A 15 -5.39 -60.89 -24.69
N GLN A 16 -6.65 -60.56 -25.00
CA GLN A 16 -7.68 -61.55 -25.35
C GLN A 16 -7.34 -62.36 -26.61
N TYR A 17 -6.64 -61.76 -27.57
CA TYR A 17 -6.16 -62.45 -28.79
C TYR A 17 -4.82 -63.18 -28.62
N GLY A 18 -4.28 -63.28 -27.39
CA GLY A 18 -3.06 -64.02 -27.09
C GLY A 18 -1.77 -63.41 -27.66
N ARG A 19 -1.81 -62.15 -28.12
CA ARG A 19 -0.66 -61.45 -28.69
C ARG A 19 0.28 -60.87 -27.63
N LEU A 20 -0.20 -60.75 -26.39
CA LEU A 20 0.52 -60.18 -25.25
C LEU A 20 0.30 -61.04 -24.00
N ASN A 21 1.39 -61.37 -23.30
CA ASN A 21 1.32 -62.06 -22.01
C ASN A 21 0.80 -61.11 -20.90
N PHE A 22 0.07 -61.66 -19.93
CA PHE A 22 -0.55 -60.90 -18.84
C PHE A 22 0.43 -59.97 -18.11
N ALA A 23 1.63 -60.48 -17.79
CA ALA A 23 2.67 -59.71 -17.10
C ALA A 23 3.10 -58.46 -17.88
N ARG A 24 3.21 -58.56 -19.21
CA ARG A 24 3.63 -57.47 -20.09
C ARG A 24 2.53 -56.44 -20.30
N SER A 25 1.28 -56.89 -20.36
CA SER A 25 0.11 -56.00 -20.38
C SER A 25 0.00 -55.19 -19.08
N MET A 26 0.23 -55.84 -17.94
CA MET A 26 0.21 -55.19 -16.62
C MET A 26 1.32 -54.14 -16.46
N GLU A 27 2.53 -54.44 -16.95
CA GLU A 27 3.67 -53.52 -16.93
C GLU A 27 3.40 -52.26 -17.77
N CYS A 28 2.85 -52.42 -18.98
CA CYS A 28 2.46 -51.30 -19.84
C CYS A 28 1.37 -50.44 -19.19
N LEU A 29 0.37 -51.07 -18.56
CA LEU A 29 -0.71 -50.35 -17.88
C LEU A 29 -0.19 -49.54 -16.68
N GLN A 30 0.65 -50.15 -15.84
CA GLN A 30 1.27 -49.48 -14.68
C GLN A 30 2.13 -48.30 -15.12
N LYS A 31 2.93 -48.47 -16.18
CA LYS A 31 3.79 -47.40 -16.71
C LYS A 31 2.97 -46.22 -17.22
N HIS A 32 1.88 -46.47 -17.93
CA HIS A 32 0.97 -45.40 -18.38
C HIS A 32 0.30 -44.69 -17.21
N TYR A 33 -0.19 -45.44 -16.21
CA TYR A 33 -0.78 -44.84 -15.02
C TYR A 33 0.21 -43.93 -14.27
N GLN A 34 1.48 -44.35 -14.15
CA GLN A 34 2.55 -43.54 -13.54
C GLN A 34 2.87 -42.27 -14.31
N ILE A 35 2.90 -42.32 -15.64
CA ILE A 35 3.13 -41.13 -16.48
C ILE A 35 1.95 -40.15 -16.35
N LEU A 36 0.72 -40.67 -16.33
CA LEU A 36 -0.48 -39.86 -16.20
C LEU A 36 -0.57 -39.20 -14.82
N SER A 37 -0.28 -39.96 -13.76
CA SER A 37 -0.32 -39.45 -12.39
C SER A 37 0.72 -38.35 -12.19
N LYS A 38 1.93 -38.52 -12.75
CA LYS A 38 3.00 -37.53 -12.70
C LYS A 38 2.63 -36.25 -13.46
N SER A 39 2.05 -36.39 -14.66
CA SER A 39 1.63 -35.24 -15.48
C SER A 39 0.50 -34.45 -14.80
N ARG A 40 -0.47 -35.16 -14.20
CA ARG A 40 -1.58 -34.55 -13.48
C ARG A 40 -1.10 -33.81 -12.22
N ALA A 41 -0.16 -34.41 -11.49
CA ALA A 41 0.49 -33.77 -10.35
C ALA A 41 1.20 -32.49 -10.75
N GLN A 42 1.97 -32.48 -11.85
CA GLN A 42 2.66 -31.27 -12.32
C GLN A 42 1.70 -30.15 -12.73
N LEU A 43 0.60 -30.46 -13.43
CA LEU A 43 -0.42 -29.47 -13.82
C LEU A 43 -1.15 -28.88 -12.60
N GLN A 44 -1.50 -29.72 -11.62
CA GLN A 44 -2.10 -29.24 -10.37
C GLN A 44 -1.09 -28.46 -9.52
N MET A 45 0.18 -28.86 -9.50
CA MET A 45 1.25 -28.17 -8.76
C MET A 45 1.43 -26.73 -9.25
N GLY A 46 1.32 -26.49 -10.57
CA GLY A 46 1.38 -25.13 -11.13
C GLY A 46 0.27 -24.24 -10.60
N SER A 47 -0.98 -24.74 -10.64
CA SER A 47 -2.16 -24.02 -10.16
C SER A 47 -2.13 -23.81 -8.64
N VAL A 48 -1.71 -24.81 -7.88
CA VAL A 48 -1.60 -24.76 -6.41
C VAL A 48 -0.46 -23.83 -5.97
N LYS A 49 0.68 -23.83 -6.67
CA LYS A 49 1.79 -22.92 -6.38
C LYS A 49 1.40 -21.47 -6.69
N LEU A 50 0.72 -21.23 -7.81
CA LEU A 50 0.18 -19.91 -8.16
C LEU A 50 -0.83 -19.43 -7.12
N TYR A 51 -1.78 -20.30 -6.73
CA TYR A 51 -2.75 -19.99 -5.68
C TYR A 51 -2.07 -19.71 -4.34
N ALA A 52 -1.08 -20.51 -3.94
CA ALA A 52 -0.34 -20.31 -2.69
C ALA A 52 0.50 -19.01 -2.71
N ILE A 53 1.10 -18.65 -3.84
CA ILE A 53 1.79 -17.36 -4.00
C ILE A 53 0.78 -16.21 -3.96
N ALA A 54 -0.33 -16.30 -4.69
CA ALA A 54 -1.37 -15.28 -4.71
C ALA A 54 -2.02 -15.07 -3.34
N GLU A 55 -2.32 -16.13 -2.60
CA GLU A 55 -2.90 -16.06 -1.26
C GLU A 55 -1.89 -15.51 -0.25
N ARG A 56 -0.60 -15.89 -0.37
CA ARG A 56 0.47 -15.33 0.46
C ARG A 56 0.68 -13.85 0.19
N GLU A 57 0.64 -13.43 -1.07
CA GLU A 57 0.77 -12.03 -1.47
C GLU A 57 -0.46 -11.22 -1.05
N ARG A 58 -1.65 -11.80 -1.16
CA ARG A 58 -2.91 -11.20 -0.69
C ARG A 58 -2.92 -11.02 0.82
N GLY A 59 -2.51 -12.03 1.59
CA GLY A 59 -2.42 -11.94 3.06
C GLY A 59 -1.36 -10.94 3.51
N ARG A 60 -0.21 -10.89 2.81
CA ARG A 60 0.84 -9.90 3.03
C ARG A 60 0.35 -8.49 2.72
N HIS A 61 -0.28 -8.29 1.57
CA HIS A 61 -0.85 -7.00 1.17
C HIS A 61 -1.92 -6.54 2.16
N SER A 62 -2.85 -7.42 2.55
CA SER A 62 -3.88 -7.11 3.56
C SER A 62 -3.27 -6.64 4.89
N SER A 63 -2.23 -7.34 5.37
CA SER A 63 -1.56 -6.97 6.62
C SER A 63 -0.79 -5.65 6.49
N LEU A 64 -0.08 -5.46 5.37
CA LEU A 64 0.64 -4.22 5.07
C LEU A 64 -0.33 -3.03 4.94
N THR A 65 -1.47 -3.20 4.27
CA THR A 65 -2.49 -2.14 4.16
C THR A 65 -2.97 -1.72 5.54
N ILE A 66 -3.29 -2.66 6.43
CA ILE A 66 -3.73 -2.34 7.80
C ILE A 66 -2.65 -1.56 8.56
N VAL A 67 -1.39 -2.02 8.52
CA VAL A 67 -0.27 -1.35 9.19
C VAL A 67 -0.05 0.06 8.63
N LEU A 68 -0.09 0.22 7.31
CA LEU A 68 0.04 1.53 6.65
C LEU A 68 -1.10 2.48 7.08
N LYS A 69 -2.34 1.99 7.16
CA LYS A 69 -3.48 2.80 7.64
C LYS A 69 -3.30 3.17 9.12
N GLN A 70 -2.81 2.28 9.99
CA GLN A 70 -2.49 2.62 11.39
C GLN A 70 -1.45 3.72 11.50
N VAL A 71 -0.35 3.61 10.75
CA VAL A 71 0.71 4.62 10.73
C VAL A 71 0.16 5.97 10.28
N ARG A 72 -0.60 6.00 9.19
CA ARG A 72 -1.18 7.25 8.64
C ARG A 72 -2.21 7.88 9.58
N PHE A 73 -2.94 7.08 10.34
CA PHE A 73 -3.84 7.58 11.39
C PHE A 73 -3.05 8.30 12.49
N VAL A 74 -2.01 7.66 13.02
CA VAL A 74 -1.18 8.24 14.09
C VAL A 74 -0.42 9.46 13.60
N SER A 75 0.18 9.40 12.41
CA SER A 75 0.90 10.54 11.82
C SER A 75 -0.05 11.70 11.53
N GLY A 76 -1.25 11.44 11.01
CA GLY A 76 -2.27 12.47 10.79
C GLY A 76 -2.69 13.16 12.09
N ALA A 77 -2.86 12.39 13.18
CA ALA A 77 -3.17 12.97 14.49
C ALA A 77 -2.03 13.86 15.00
N MET A 78 -0.77 13.44 14.82
CA MET A 78 0.40 14.24 15.17
C MET A 78 0.52 15.50 14.31
N GLN A 79 0.18 15.46 13.02
CA GLN A 79 0.12 16.63 12.15
C GLN A 79 -0.92 17.65 12.64
N VAL A 80 -2.09 17.21 13.12
CA VAL A 80 -3.10 18.10 13.71
C VAL A 80 -2.57 18.77 14.98
N ILE A 81 -1.98 17.99 15.89
CA ILE A 81 -1.39 18.51 17.14
C ILE A 81 -0.24 19.48 16.83
N GLY A 82 0.64 19.10 15.91
CA GLY A 82 1.78 19.89 15.46
C GLY A 82 1.36 21.19 14.79
N GLY A 83 0.37 21.15 13.89
CA GLY A 83 -0.17 22.33 13.23
C GLY A 83 -0.86 23.30 14.19
N PHE A 84 -1.58 22.79 15.20
CA PHE A 84 -2.15 23.61 16.26
C PHE A 84 -1.06 24.25 17.13
N GLY A 85 -0.03 23.49 17.52
CA GLY A 85 1.14 23.99 18.23
C GLY A 85 1.82 25.11 17.46
N LEU A 86 2.06 24.88 16.16
CA LEU A 86 2.64 25.85 15.24
C LEU A 86 1.84 27.15 15.22
N CYS A 87 0.52 27.06 15.14
CA CYS A 87 -0.36 28.23 15.12
C CYS A 87 -0.37 29.04 16.43
N LYS A 88 -0.05 28.41 17.57
CA LYS A 88 0.06 29.10 18.86
C LYS A 88 1.39 29.79 19.08
N THR A 89 2.48 29.21 18.57
CA THR A 89 3.85 29.62 18.94
C THR A 89 4.57 30.41 17.86
N THR A 90 4.05 30.42 16.62
CA THR A 90 4.67 31.11 15.48
C THR A 90 3.94 32.39 15.09
N LEU A 91 4.62 33.21 14.27
CA LEU A 91 4.02 34.36 13.60
C LEU A 91 2.87 33.91 12.68
N SER A 92 1.85 34.76 12.55
CA SER A 92 0.62 34.47 11.81
C SER A 92 0.82 33.96 10.37
N ALA A 93 1.95 34.29 9.72
CA ALA A 93 2.28 33.79 8.40
C ALA A 93 2.52 32.27 8.38
N ALA A 94 3.34 31.74 9.28
CA ALA A 94 3.67 30.30 9.33
C ALA A 94 2.46 29.44 9.70
N CYS A 95 1.60 29.94 10.59
CA CYS A 95 0.30 29.33 10.87
C CYS A 95 -0.57 29.21 9.62
N LYS A 96 -0.69 30.28 8.82
CA LYS A 96 -1.53 30.27 7.61
C LYS A 96 -0.95 29.39 6.50
N THR A 97 0.37 29.42 6.31
CA THR A 97 1.03 28.72 5.19
C THR A 97 1.25 27.25 5.46
N TYR A 98 1.59 26.88 6.70
CA TYR A 98 1.92 25.50 7.07
C TYR A 98 0.97 24.95 8.12
N GLY A 99 0.68 25.69 9.19
CA GLY A 99 -0.12 25.18 10.31
C GLY A 99 -1.54 24.76 9.92
N VAL A 100 -2.31 25.64 9.29
CA VAL A 100 -3.69 25.36 8.86
C VAL A 100 -3.76 24.26 7.82
N PRO A 101 -2.98 24.30 6.72
CA PRO A 101 -2.97 23.19 5.76
C PRO A 101 -2.55 21.85 6.37
N LEU A 102 -1.57 21.84 7.29
CA LEU A 102 -1.12 20.64 8.00
C LEU A 102 -2.23 20.06 8.89
N MET A 103 -2.97 20.91 9.59
CA MET A 103 -4.15 20.46 10.35
C MET A 103 -5.23 19.88 9.44
N VAL A 104 -5.49 20.51 8.29
CA VAL A 104 -6.49 20.04 7.32
C VAL A 104 -6.10 18.69 6.74
N GLN A 105 -4.87 18.52 6.26
CA GLN A 105 -4.40 17.22 5.73
C GLN A 105 -4.31 16.14 6.82
N GLY A 106 -3.82 16.49 8.01
CA GLY A 106 -3.80 15.58 9.14
C GLY A 106 -5.19 15.10 9.54
N SER A 107 -6.20 15.99 9.50
CA SER A 107 -7.59 15.63 9.80
C SER A 107 -8.19 14.68 8.77
N GLU A 108 -7.90 14.86 7.49
CA GLU A 108 -8.33 13.94 6.43
C GLU A 108 -7.65 12.57 6.62
N ASN A 109 -6.35 12.54 6.91
CA ASN A 109 -5.63 11.30 7.20
C ASN A 109 -6.22 10.58 8.41
N VAL A 110 -6.55 11.28 9.50
CA VAL A 110 -7.22 10.69 10.67
C VAL A 110 -8.59 10.12 10.29
N TRP A 111 -9.38 10.86 9.50
CA TRP A 111 -10.71 10.43 9.09
C TRP A 111 -10.66 9.20 8.17
N GLU A 112 -9.88 9.26 7.09
CA GLU A 112 -9.73 8.17 6.11
C GLU A 112 -9.25 6.89 6.80
N ASN A 113 -8.12 7.00 7.50
CA ASN A 113 -7.44 5.83 8.02
C ASN A 113 -8.16 5.30 9.26
N GLY A 114 -8.72 6.18 10.09
CA GLY A 114 -9.54 5.79 11.24
C GLY A 114 -10.83 5.08 10.83
N TYR A 115 -11.52 5.58 9.80
CA TYR A 115 -12.72 4.93 9.27
C TYR A 115 -12.39 3.52 8.74
N TYR A 116 -11.30 3.38 8.00
CA TYR A 116 -10.84 2.07 7.53
C TYR A 116 -10.50 1.12 8.69
N LEU A 117 -9.82 1.59 9.73
CA LEU A 117 -9.45 0.74 10.88
C LEU A 117 -10.66 0.26 11.68
N LEU A 118 -11.71 1.07 11.76
CA LEU A 118 -12.95 0.72 12.48
C LEU A 118 -13.85 -0.19 11.65
N TYR A 119 -14.10 0.17 10.39
CA TYR A 119 -15.12 -0.47 9.56
C TYR A 119 -14.54 -1.46 8.53
N HIS A 120 -13.21 -1.54 8.40
CA HIS A 120 -12.52 -2.34 7.38
C HIS A 120 -13.01 -2.04 5.95
N GLN A 121 -13.44 -0.80 5.73
CA GLN A 121 -14.00 -0.30 4.48
C GLN A 121 -13.42 1.08 4.20
N GLU A 122 -13.14 1.38 2.94
CA GLU A 122 -12.77 2.73 2.54
C GLU A 122 -13.99 3.66 2.66
N PRO A 123 -13.83 4.87 3.23
CA PRO A 123 -14.94 5.80 3.33
C PRO A 123 -15.41 6.24 1.94
N GLY A 124 -16.72 6.28 1.72
CA GLY A 124 -17.31 6.65 0.42
C GLY A 124 -17.10 8.11 0.02
N LYS A 125 -16.59 8.97 0.92
CA LYS A 125 -16.26 10.37 0.64
C LYS A 125 -14.92 10.73 1.29
N MET A 126 -14.01 11.22 0.46
CA MET A 126 -12.68 11.70 0.84
C MET A 126 -12.54 13.12 0.28
N PRO A 127 -13.18 14.11 0.94
CA PRO A 127 -13.44 15.42 0.35
C PRO A 127 -12.16 16.16 -0.06
N LEU A 128 -11.06 16.00 0.69
CA LEU A 128 -9.82 16.70 0.40
C LEU A 128 -9.09 16.07 -0.79
N ARG A 129 -8.91 14.74 -0.78
CA ARG A 129 -8.33 14.04 -1.95
C ARG A 129 -9.18 14.23 -3.20
N TYR A 130 -10.50 14.21 -3.08
CA TYR A 130 -11.40 14.52 -4.18
C TYR A 130 -11.16 15.92 -4.75
N ALA A 131 -10.99 16.93 -3.89
CA ALA A 131 -10.66 18.28 -4.34
C ALA A 131 -9.33 18.33 -5.13
N TYR A 132 -8.30 17.62 -4.68
CA TYR A 132 -7.03 17.49 -5.40
C TYR A 132 -7.19 16.78 -6.75
N ARG A 133 -7.97 15.69 -6.80
CA ARG A 133 -8.28 14.97 -8.05
C ARG A 133 -9.03 15.86 -9.04
N GLN A 134 -10.01 16.62 -8.57
CA GLN A 134 -10.76 17.54 -9.42
C GLN A 134 -9.89 18.69 -9.92
N ALA A 135 -9.01 19.22 -9.07
CA ALA A 135 -8.03 20.23 -9.49
C ALA A 135 -7.05 19.68 -10.54
N ALA A 136 -6.54 18.46 -10.35
CA ALA A 136 -5.68 17.79 -11.33
C ALA A 136 -6.40 17.59 -12.67
N LYS A 137 -7.64 17.11 -12.65
CA LYS A 137 -8.48 16.98 -13.86
C LYS A 137 -8.70 18.31 -14.57
N LEU A 138 -8.93 19.39 -13.82
CA LEU A 138 -9.10 20.73 -14.39
C LEU A 138 -7.82 21.23 -15.10
N MET A 139 -6.65 20.80 -14.64
CA MET A 139 -5.36 21.10 -15.26
C MET A 139 -4.94 20.09 -16.35
N GLY A 140 -5.82 19.15 -16.71
CA GLY A 140 -5.57 18.15 -17.77
C GLY A 140 -4.88 16.87 -17.31
N GLY A 141 -4.73 16.66 -16.00
CA GLY A 141 -4.26 15.40 -15.42
C GLY A 141 -5.40 14.41 -15.10
N ASP A 142 -5.07 13.34 -14.40
CA ASP A 142 -6.04 12.32 -13.94
C ASP A 142 -6.13 12.26 -12.40
N GLU A 143 -7.01 11.42 -11.86
CA GLU A 143 -7.16 11.21 -10.41
C GLU A 143 -5.84 10.78 -9.74
N LYS A 144 -5.03 9.99 -10.44
CA LYS A 144 -3.71 9.58 -9.97
C LYS A 144 -2.80 10.77 -9.71
N ASP A 145 -2.83 11.77 -10.58
CA ASP A 145 -2.04 12.99 -10.43
C ASP A 145 -2.52 13.81 -9.23
N GLY A 146 -3.83 13.80 -8.96
CA GLY A 146 -4.42 14.37 -7.75
C GLY A 146 -3.93 13.69 -6.46
N ASP A 147 -3.88 12.36 -6.44
CA ASP A 147 -3.40 11.60 -5.28
C ASP A 147 -1.89 11.78 -5.04
N ILE A 148 -1.11 11.89 -6.12
CA ILE A 148 0.32 12.25 -6.05
C ILE A 148 0.48 13.68 -5.52
N ALA A 149 -0.30 14.64 -6.02
CA ALA A 149 -0.24 16.03 -5.59
C ALA A 149 -0.63 16.17 -4.11
N PHE A 150 -1.64 15.45 -3.65
CA PHE A 150 -2.02 15.38 -2.25
C PHE A 150 -0.87 14.86 -1.38
N SER A 151 -0.31 13.70 -1.73
CA SER A 151 0.78 13.07 -0.96
C SER A 151 2.07 13.89 -0.99
N THR A 152 2.35 14.58 -2.10
CA THR A 152 3.50 15.50 -2.22
C THR A 152 3.27 16.75 -1.37
N GLY A 153 2.05 17.26 -1.35
CA GLY A 153 1.66 18.38 -0.50
C GLY A 153 1.89 18.09 0.98
N ASP A 154 1.53 16.88 1.43
CA ASP A 154 1.75 16.39 2.80
C ASP A 154 3.22 16.44 3.19
N LEU A 155 4.11 15.92 2.33
CA LEU A 155 5.57 16.00 2.54
C LEU A 155 6.09 17.44 2.62
N ILE A 156 5.61 18.32 1.74
CA ILE A 156 6.01 19.73 1.72
C ILE A 156 5.54 20.44 2.99
N LEU A 157 4.32 20.16 3.43
CA LEU A 157 3.76 20.77 4.64
C LEU A 157 4.45 20.26 5.90
N SER A 158 4.72 18.96 5.98
CA SER A 158 5.51 18.32 7.05
C SER A 158 6.87 19.00 7.18
N PHE A 159 7.70 18.90 6.14
CA PHE A 159 9.03 19.51 6.11
C PHE A 159 9.00 21.04 6.29
N GLY A 160 8.06 21.71 5.63
CA GLY A 160 7.85 23.15 5.73
C GLY A 160 7.56 23.57 7.16
N SER A 161 6.62 22.88 7.84
CA SER A 161 6.28 23.14 9.23
C SER A 161 7.44 22.89 10.18
N ALA A 162 8.19 21.79 10.01
CA ALA A 162 9.38 21.46 10.79
C ALA A 162 10.49 22.51 10.62
N SER A 163 10.59 23.11 9.43
CA SER A 163 11.55 24.16 9.12
C SER A 163 11.18 25.52 9.70
N THR A 164 9.94 25.78 10.13
CA THR A 164 9.55 27.12 10.62
C THR A 164 10.25 27.51 11.92
N LEU A 165 10.26 28.82 12.23
CA LEU A 165 10.73 29.36 13.49
C LEU A 165 9.59 29.42 14.50
N THR A 166 9.78 28.80 15.66
CA THR A 166 8.85 28.80 16.79
C THR A 166 9.50 29.42 18.02
N LEU A 167 8.69 30.09 18.83
CA LEU A 167 9.13 30.59 20.12
C LEU A 167 9.52 29.42 21.03
N ARG A 168 10.66 29.54 21.72
CA ARG A 168 11.08 28.59 22.75
C ARG A 168 10.11 28.65 23.93
N SER A 169 9.76 27.51 24.53
CA SER A 169 8.86 27.43 25.69
C SER A 169 9.33 28.28 26.88
N ASP A 170 10.64 28.38 27.06
CA ASP A 170 11.26 29.01 28.22
C ASP A 170 11.64 30.48 27.95
N SER A 171 11.25 31.04 26.81
CA SER A 171 11.54 32.44 26.48
C SER A 171 10.56 33.38 27.19
N TRP A 172 11.11 34.40 27.84
CA TRP A 172 10.37 35.42 28.56
C TRP A 172 10.37 36.74 27.78
N LYS A 173 9.28 37.50 27.89
CA LYS A 173 9.12 38.78 27.19
C LYS A 173 9.15 39.93 28.18
N LEU A 174 10.09 40.86 28.01
CA LEU A 174 10.06 42.14 28.72
C LEU A 174 9.25 43.20 27.95
N PHE A 175 9.51 43.37 26.64
CA PHE A 175 8.76 44.29 25.76
C PHE A 175 8.39 43.67 24.40
N HIS A 176 9.32 42.95 23.76
CA HIS A 176 9.10 42.17 22.53
C HIS A 176 10.00 40.93 22.55
N TYR A 177 9.64 39.91 21.77
CA TYR A 177 10.51 38.75 21.55
C TYR A 177 11.67 39.14 20.64
N ILE A 178 12.86 38.60 20.91
CA ILE A 178 14.05 38.80 20.08
C ILE A 178 14.33 37.55 19.24
N ARG A 179 15.23 37.65 18.25
CA ARG A 179 15.48 36.55 17.29
C ARG A 179 16.00 35.30 17.99
N GLU A 180 16.74 35.49 19.07
CA GLU A 180 17.41 34.49 19.90
C GLU A 180 16.42 33.65 20.70
N ASP A 181 15.18 34.13 20.87
CA ASP A 181 14.07 33.39 21.49
C ASP A 181 13.45 32.35 20.56
N TYR A 182 13.76 32.42 19.26
CA TYR A 182 13.21 31.50 18.27
C TYR A 182 14.14 30.33 18.01
N ILE A 183 13.56 29.16 17.98
CA ILE A 183 14.21 27.91 17.57
C ILE A 183 13.47 27.32 16.38
N ARG A 184 14.10 26.41 15.65
CA ARG A 184 13.41 25.68 14.57
C ARG A 184 12.39 24.71 15.17
N ASN A 185 11.22 24.62 14.55
CA ASN A 185 10.08 23.84 15.03
C ASN A 185 10.39 22.33 15.16
N TRP A 186 11.27 21.77 14.31
CA TRP A 186 11.69 20.38 14.48
C TRP A 186 12.35 20.09 15.85
N ARG A 187 12.92 21.11 16.51
CA ARG A 187 13.49 20.96 17.86
C ARG A 187 12.42 20.90 18.97
N THR A 188 11.19 21.32 18.69
CA THR A 188 10.08 21.31 19.65
C THR A 188 9.20 20.06 19.54
N LEU A 189 9.31 19.28 18.47
CA LEU A 189 8.45 18.11 18.21
C LEU A 189 8.71 16.92 19.16
N GLY A 190 9.83 16.92 19.89
CA GLY A 190 10.23 15.80 20.75
C GLY A 190 10.52 14.51 19.96
N VAL A 191 10.95 13.46 20.65
CA VAL A 191 11.34 12.19 19.99
C VAL A 191 10.13 11.51 19.34
N ALA A 192 9.00 11.47 20.05
CA ALA A 192 7.78 10.82 19.55
C ALA A 192 7.17 11.53 18.33
N GLY A 193 7.10 12.87 18.36
CA GLY A 193 6.59 13.65 17.24
C GLY A 193 7.49 13.54 16.01
N GLY A 194 8.81 13.71 16.18
CA GLY A 194 9.76 13.59 15.08
C GLY A 194 9.81 12.19 14.46
N MET A 195 9.72 11.13 15.27
CA MET A 195 9.61 9.76 14.73
C MET A 195 8.31 9.54 13.97
N SER A 196 7.18 10.02 14.49
CA SER A 196 5.88 9.87 13.83
C SER A 196 5.84 10.60 12.49
N GLU A 197 6.47 11.77 12.41
CA GLU A 197 6.57 12.57 11.18
C GLU A 197 7.44 11.84 10.15
N LEU A 198 8.63 11.36 10.54
CA LEU A 198 9.52 10.59 9.66
C LEU A 198 8.87 9.33 9.09
N ILE A 199 8.18 8.55 9.93
CA ILE A 199 7.51 7.32 9.50
C ILE A 199 6.30 7.66 8.61
N GLY A 200 5.53 8.69 8.97
CA GLY A 200 4.41 9.18 8.15
C GLY A 200 4.86 9.62 6.76
N ASP A 201 5.92 10.43 6.70
CA ASP A 201 6.51 10.92 5.45
C ASP A 201 7.07 9.78 4.61
N ALA A 202 7.71 8.78 5.22
CA ALA A 202 8.16 7.59 4.51
C ALA A 202 6.98 6.82 3.87
N VAL A 203 5.82 6.75 4.54
CA VAL A 203 4.61 6.14 3.99
C VAL A 203 4.00 6.98 2.86
N SER A 204 3.99 8.31 2.99
CA SER A 204 3.57 9.21 1.91
C SER A 204 4.49 9.08 0.69
N GLY A 205 5.81 9.02 0.89
CA GLY A 205 6.80 8.75 -0.16
C GLY A 205 6.63 7.38 -0.83
N PHE A 206 6.41 6.32 -0.04
CA PHE A 206 6.11 4.98 -0.57
C PHE A 206 4.83 4.98 -1.40
N THR A 207 3.80 5.72 -0.98
CA THR A 207 2.54 5.87 -1.73
C THR A 207 2.79 6.54 -3.08
N ILE A 208 3.57 7.63 -3.11
CA ILE A 208 3.95 8.32 -4.34
C ILE A 208 4.74 7.37 -5.26
N TYR A 209 5.73 6.65 -4.72
CA TYR A 209 6.51 5.69 -5.49
C TYR A 209 5.63 4.61 -6.13
N HIS A 210 4.66 4.08 -5.39
CA HIS A 210 3.71 3.09 -5.92
C HIS A 210 2.77 3.68 -6.98
N LEU A 211 2.33 4.93 -6.84
CA LEU A 211 1.49 5.61 -7.84
C LEU A 211 2.26 5.97 -9.11
N LEU A 212 3.56 6.30 -8.99
CA LEU A 212 4.43 6.62 -10.13
C LEU A 212 4.97 5.36 -10.82
N GLY A 213 5.44 4.38 -10.04
CA GLY A 213 6.00 3.12 -10.49
C GLY A 213 4.96 2.04 -10.79
N GLY A 214 3.68 2.37 -10.68
CA GLY A 214 2.57 1.55 -11.15
C GLY A 214 2.53 1.49 -12.68
N GLU A 215 3.56 0.91 -13.29
CA GLU A 215 3.38 0.11 -14.48
C GLU A 215 2.41 -1.00 -14.06
N SER A 216 1.20 -0.98 -14.61
CA SER A 216 0.21 -2.03 -14.37
C SER A 216 0.91 -3.35 -14.58
N THR A 217 1.07 -4.16 -13.53
CA THR A 217 1.50 -5.55 -13.71
C THR A 217 0.42 -6.16 -14.59
N ASN A 218 0.69 -6.27 -15.88
CA ASN A 218 -0.26 -6.71 -16.86
C ASN A 218 -0.34 -8.23 -16.69
N TRP A 219 -1.24 -8.69 -15.82
CA TRP A 219 -1.49 -10.10 -15.58
C TRP A 219 -1.89 -10.87 -16.86
N ALA A 220 -2.07 -10.18 -17.99
CA ALA A 220 -2.24 -10.78 -19.31
C ALA A 220 -0.92 -11.30 -19.91
N GLU A 221 0.24 -10.73 -19.58
CA GLU A 221 1.55 -11.12 -20.13
C GLU A 221 2.08 -12.44 -19.55
N LEU A 222 1.54 -12.86 -18.40
CA LEU A 222 1.86 -14.14 -17.76
C LEU A 222 0.94 -15.29 -18.22
N ARG A 223 0.13 -15.06 -19.27
CA ARG A 223 -0.82 -16.04 -19.82
C ARG A 223 -0.45 -16.56 -21.22
N GLU A 224 0.74 -16.24 -21.73
CA GLU A 224 1.29 -16.87 -22.94
C GLU A 224 2.27 -18.00 -22.60
#